data_AF-A0A522CYX9-F1
#
_entry.id   AF-A0A522CYX9-F1
#
_cell.length_a   1.000
_cell.length_b   1.000
_cell.length_c   1.000
_cell.angle_alpha   90.00
_cell.angle_beta   90.00
_cell.angle_gamma   90.00
#
_symmetry.space_group_name_H-M   'P 1'
#
loop_
_entity.id
_entity.type
_entity.pdbx_description
1 polymer ?
#
loop_
_entity_poly.entity_id
_entity_poly.type
_entity_poly.pdbx_seq_one_letter_code
_entity_poly.pdbx_strand_id
1 'polypeptide(L)'
;MPVIRLHPPFDHGAALRVPPAHDQKNWAVLWHWLGEDAQSVAEADAAVQVRTPEGPVVAHCGDWIVLSHSGSFHVAHTLRPLDS
;
A
#
# COMPACT_ATOMS: atom_id res chain seq x y z
N MET A 1 9.86 -33.30 -11.22
CA MET A 1 8.77 -32.80 -10.36
C MET A 1 9.09 -31.35 -10.00
N PRO A 2 8.28 -30.36 -10.41
CA PRO A 2 8.57 -28.97 -10.06
C PRO A 2 8.28 -28.77 -8.57
N VAL A 3 9.26 -28.29 -7.83
CA VAL A 3 9.07 -27.85 -6.44
C VAL A 3 8.27 -26.56 -6.51
N ILE A 4 6.96 -26.65 -6.24
CA ILE A 4 6.12 -25.48 -6.05
C ILE A 4 6.64 -24.82 -4.77
N ARG A 5 7.41 -23.74 -4.91
CA ARG A 5 7.64 -22.83 -3.79
C ARG A 5 6.31 -22.13 -3.55
N LEU A 6 5.48 -22.72 -2.70
CA LEU A 6 4.40 -22.00 -2.06
C LEU A 6 5.10 -20.91 -1.25
N HIS A 7 5.03 -19.67 -1.73
CA HIS A 7 5.36 -18.53 -0.90
C HIS A 7 4.57 -18.72 0.40
N PRO A 8 5.20 -18.61 1.59
CA PRO A 8 4.45 -18.70 2.82
C PRO A 8 3.25 -17.74 2.71
N PRO A 9 2.05 -18.16 3.13
CA PRO A 9 0.86 -17.33 3.02
C PRO A 9 1.17 -15.99 3.68
N PHE A 10 1.04 -14.92 2.92
CA PHE A 10 1.26 -13.58 3.44
C PHE A 10 0.25 -13.37 4.57
N ASP A 11 0.76 -13.10 5.76
CA ASP A 11 -0.01 -12.96 6.99
C ASP A 11 -0.75 -11.61 6.99
N HIS A 12 -1.85 -11.53 6.26
CA HIS A 12 -2.62 -10.30 6.09
C HIS A 12 -3.45 -10.02 7.35
N GLY A 13 -3.17 -8.89 8.00
CA GLY A 13 -3.98 -8.37 9.10
C GLY A 13 -5.09 -7.45 8.58
N ALA A 14 -4.77 -6.16 8.43
CA ALA A 14 -5.71 -5.15 7.94
C ALA A 14 -5.24 -4.56 6.60
N ALA A 15 -6.18 -4.12 5.76
CA ALA A 15 -5.88 -3.50 4.49
C ALA A 15 -6.77 -2.29 4.23
N LEU A 16 -6.16 -1.20 3.76
CA LEU A 16 -6.85 0.00 3.30
C LEU A 16 -6.48 0.28 1.84
N ARG A 17 -7.43 0.80 1.06
CA ARG A 17 -7.13 1.35 -0.26
C ARG A 17 -6.55 2.75 -0.14
N VAL A 18 -5.63 3.07 -1.04
CA VAL A 18 -5.26 4.46 -1.29
C VAL A 18 -6.45 5.17 -1.95
N PRO A 19 -7.03 6.20 -1.32
CA PRO A 19 -8.19 6.90 -1.85
C PRO A 19 -7.85 7.76 -3.07
N PRO A 20 -8.85 8.14 -3.89
CA PRO A 20 -8.67 9.15 -4.92
C PRO A 20 -8.40 10.54 -4.30
N ALA A 21 -7.75 11.44 -5.04
CA ALA A 21 -7.33 12.77 -4.56
C ALA A 21 -8.47 13.60 -3.93
N HIS A 22 -9.69 13.48 -4.44
CA HIS A 22 -10.83 14.25 -3.99
C HIS A 22 -11.45 13.73 -2.67
N ASP A 23 -11.08 12.54 -2.21
CA ASP A 23 -11.68 11.90 -1.05
C ASP A 23 -10.91 12.19 0.26
N GLN A 24 -11.00 13.45 0.70
CA GLN A 24 -10.25 13.96 1.85
C GLN A 24 -10.55 13.18 3.15
N LYS A 25 -11.78 12.67 3.31
CA LYS A 25 -12.18 11.92 4.51
C LYS A 25 -11.43 10.60 4.61
N ASN A 26 -11.40 9.83 3.53
CA ASN A 26 -10.69 8.56 3.52
C ASN A 26 -9.16 8.77 3.54
N TRP A 27 -8.66 9.88 2.99
CA TRP A 27 -7.27 10.29 3.18
C TRP A 27 -6.92 10.53 4.65
N ALA A 28 -7.76 11.24 5.40
CA ALA A 28 -7.54 11.46 6.82
C ALA A 28 -7.50 10.14 7.63
N VAL A 29 -8.38 9.18 7.28
CA VAL A 29 -8.36 7.84 7.88
C VAL A 29 -7.07 7.11 7.54
N LEU A 30 -6.64 7.15 6.28
CA LEU A 30 -5.41 6.50 5.83
C LEU A 30 -4.18 7.08 6.55
N TRP A 31 -4.07 8.41 6.65
CA TRP A 31 -2.98 9.07 7.36
C TRP A 31 -2.95 8.71 8.85
N HIS A 32 -4.12 8.69 9.50
CA HIS A 32 -4.21 8.29 10.90
C HIS A 32 -3.79 6.84 11.11
N TRP A 33 -4.16 5.94 10.19
CA TRP A 33 -3.82 4.53 10.27
C TRP A 33 -2.33 4.25 10.02
N LEU A 34 -1.71 4.95 9.07
CA LEU A 34 -0.29 4.79 8.74
C LEU A 34 0.64 5.47 9.75
N GLY A 35 0.19 6.56 10.38
CA GLY A 35 0.99 7.29 11.35
C GLY A 35 2.34 7.75 10.77
N GLU A 36 3.43 7.40 11.45
CA GLU A 36 4.79 7.81 11.09
C GLU A 36 5.37 6.98 9.93
N ASP A 37 4.78 5.85 9.58
CA ASP A 37 5.24 4.98 8.49
C ASP A 37 4.89 5.52 7.11
N ALA A 38 4.20 6.66 7.03
CA ALA A 38 3.85 7.29 5.78
C ALA A 38 4.43 8.69 5.60
N GLN A 39 4.72 9.03 4.34
CA GLN A 39 5.21 10.34 3.94
C GLN A 39 4.45 10.82 2.69
N SER A 40 4.17 12.12 2.64
CA SER A 40 3.55 12.74 1.47
C SER A 40 4.51 12.77 0.28
N VAL A 41 3.96 12.58 -0.92
CA VAL A 41 4.71 12.66 -2.18
C VAL A 41 4.28 13.93 -2.90
N ALA A 42 5.20 14.86 -3.11
CA ALA A 42 4.88 16.17 -3.70
C ALA A 42 4.56 16.11 -5.21
N GLU A 43 5.09 15.10 -5.91
CA GLU A 43 5.14 15.03 -7.37
C GLU A 43 4.00 14.17 -7.98
N ALA A 44 3.11 13.60 -7.17
CA ALA A 44 2.10 12.65 -7.65
C ALA A 44 0.71 12.93 -7.07
N ASP A 45 -0.27 13.14 -7.95
CA ASP A 45 -1.68 13.22 -7.57
C ASP A 45 -2.12 11.92 -6.89
N ALA A 46 -2.64 12.03 -5.67
CA ALA A 46 -3.15 10.92 -4.86
C ALA A 46 -2.15 9.76 -4.65
N ALA A 47 -0.95 10.07 -4.15
CA ALA A 47 0.03 9.06 -3.77
C ALA A 47 0.56 9.27 -2.34
N VAL A 48 0.99 8.17 -1.73
CA VAL A 48 1.62 8.13 -0.41
C VAL A 48 2.82 7.20 -0.45
N GLN A 49 3.93 7.63 0.15
CA GLN A 49 5.07 6.75 0.37
C GLN A 49 4.87 6.04 1.71
N VAL A 50 5.07 4.72 1.73
CA VAL A 50 4.92 3.87 2.92
C VAL A 50 6.25 3.18 3.19
N ARG A 51 6.70 3.17 4.44
CA ARG A 51 7.88 2.39 4.87
C ARG A 51 7.49 0.91 4.89
N THR A 52 8.25 0.11 4.16
CA THR A 52 8.11 -1.36 4.17
C THR A 52 9.45 -1.99 4.57
N PRO A 53 9.48 -3.27 4.99
CA PRO A 53 10.73 -3.97 5.32
C PRO A 53 11.76 -3.98 4.18
N GLU A 54 11.30 -3.95 2.94
CA GLU A 54 12.14 -3.92 1.74
C GLU A 54 12.60 -2.50 1.37
N GLY A 55 12.06 -1.48 2.03
CA GLY A 55 12.33 -0.06 1.78
C GLY A 55 11.06 0.77 1.59
N PRO A 56 11.18 2.08 1.36
CA PRO A 56 10.04 2.94 1.09
C PRO A 56 9.42 2.62 -0.29
N VAL A 57 8.10 2.46 -0.35
CA VAL A 57 7.33 2.19 -1.58
C VAL A 57 6.26 3.25 -1.77
N VAL A 58 6.07 3.74 -2.99
CA VAL A 58 4.99 4.68 -3.34
C VAL A 58 3.74 3.91 -3.73
N ALA A 59 2.67 4.11 -2.98
CA ALA A 59 1.33 3.60 -3.30
C ALA A 59 0.49 4.72 -3.92
N HIS A 60 -0.20 4.41 -5.00
CA HIS A 60 -1.05 5.36 -5.71
C HIS A 60 -2.53 5.06 -5.50
N CYS A 61 -3.40 6.02 -5.83
CA CYS A 61 -4.85 5.83 -5.84
C CYS A 61 -5.24 4.46 -6.43
N GLY A 62 -6.03 3.71 -5.67
CA GLY A 62 -6.47 2.37 -6.03
C GLY A 62 -5.54 1.25 -5.57
N ASP A 63 -4.26 1.50 -5.27
CA ASP A 63 -3.40 0.50 -4.65
C ASP A 63 -3.91 0.12 -3.25
N TRP A 64 -3.52 -1.06 -2.79
CA TRP A 64 -3.79 -1.52 -1.43
C TRP A 64 -2.55 -1.37 -0.58
N ILE A 65 -2.74 -0.88 0.64
CA ILE A 65 -1.73 -0.94 1.70
C ILE A 65 -2.21 -1.95 2.73
N VAL A 66 -1.38 -2.95 3.00
CA VAL A 66 -1.68 -4.09 3.87
C VAL A 66 -0.74 -4.08 5.06
N LEU A 67 -1.29 -4.10 6.27
CA LEU A 67 -0.58 -4.32 7.52
C LEU A 67 -0.61 -5.81 7.87
N SER A 68 0.55 -6.43 7.99
CA SER A 68 0.67 -7.81 8.47
C SER A 68 0.44 -7.90 9.98
N HIS A 69 0.09 -9.08 10.52
CA HIS A 69 0.02 -9.25 11.98
C HIS A 69 1.38 -9.08 12.67
N SER A 70 2.48 -9.25 11.94
CA SER A 70 3.82 -8.95 12.44
C SER A 70 4.11 -7.45 12.55
N GLY A 71 3.19 -6.58 12.11
CA GLY A 71 3.29 -5.13 12.23
C GLY A 71 4.05 -4.45 11.09
N SER A 72 4.12 -5.07 9.90
CA SER A 72 4.81 -4.50 8.74
C SER A 72 3.83 -4.12 7.63
N PHE A 73 4.06 -2.97 6.98
CA PHE A 73 3.27 -2.54 5.84
C PHE A 73 3.82 -3.09 4.52
N HIS A 74 2.91 -3.41 3.60
CA HIS A 74 3.19 -3.86 2.26
C HIS A 74 2.22 -3.20 1.27
N VAL A 75 2.71 -2.88 0.07
CA VAL A 75 1.88 -2.27 -0.98
C VAL A 75 1.58 -3.32 -2.04
N ALA A 76 0.29 -3.53 -2.32
CA ALA A 76 -0.16 -4.35 -3.43
C ALA A 76 -0.73 -3.43 -4.52
N HIS A 77 0.03 -3.29 -5.61
CA HIS A 77 -0.36 -2.44 -6.72
C HIS A 77 -1.56 -3.02 -7.45
N THR A 78 -2.58 -2.19 -7.67
CA THR A 78 -3.66 -2.57 -8.58
C THR A 78 -3.11 -2.47 -9.99
N LEU A 79 -3.23 -3.57 -10.76
CA LEU A 79 -2.87 -3.56 -12.18
C LEU A 79 -3.62 -2.41 -12.86
N ARG A 80 -2.89 -1.35 -13.21
CA ARG A 80 -3.39 -0.39 -14.18
C ARG A 80 -3.39 -1.13 -15.51
N PRO A 81 -4.48 -1.08 -16.30
CA PRO A 81 -4.34 -1.46 -17.70
C PRO A 81 -3.21 -0.59 -18.26
N LEU A 82 -2.12 -1.22 -18.66
CA LEU A 82 -1.14 -0.57 -19.50
C LEU A 82 -1.92 -0.17 -20.75
N ASP A 83 -2.18 1.13 -20.93
CA ASP A 83 -2.45 1.67 -22.26
C ASP A 83 -1.26 1.25 -23.13
N SER A 84 -1.50 0.23 -23.95
CA SER A 84 -0.58 -0.25 -24.99
C SER A 84 -0.96 0.39 -26.31
#